data_AF-A0A7W1ZWW5-F1
#
_entry.id   AF-A0A7W1ZWW5-F1
#
_cell.length_a   1.000
_cell.length_b   1.000
_cell.length_c   1.000
_cell.angle_alpha   90.00
_cell.angle_beta   90.00
_cell.angle_gamma   90.00
#
_symmetry.space_group_name_H-M   'P 1'
#
loop_
_entity.id
_entity.type
_entity.pdbx_description
1 polymer ?
#
loop_
_entity_poly.entity_id
_entity_poly.type
_entity_poly.pdbx_seq_one_letter_code
_entity_poly.pdbx_strand_id
1 'polypeptide(L)'
;FGTPLAGTIFALEVLTIGRIDHDALFPCFAAAILADITCTAWGIHHTKYHIAALNVSGSGFFLLLIKVIAAGICFGLAAWLFSVTSHGIKKYSNRFIKIRWLIPFIGGGIIIALTYILGTKDYLGLGVINPEGISIVSSFNSGGAGYFSWFWKLVFTAVTLGMGFKGGEVTPLFFIGATLGNTIAVLSGAPVDLMAGVGFIAVFAGATNTPIACTIMGVELFGGGNVLFYAAACFMAYYFSGRTGIYQSQRLNHRKAKYF
;
A
#
# COMPACT_ATOMS: atom_id res chain seq x y z
N PHE A 1 11.90 -3.05 6.43
CA PHE A 1 11.56 -1.87 5.61
C PHE A 1 12.48 -0.69 5.87
N GLY A 2 13.27 -0.68 6.96
CA GLY A 2 14.17 0.46 7.25
C GLY A 2 13.44 1.65 7.86
N THR A 3 12.31 1.38 8.52
CA THR A 3 11.35 2.39 9.00
C THR A 3 10.98 2.11 10.46
N PRO A 4 11.92 2.27 11.41
CA PRO A 4 11.71 1.93 12.82
C PRO A 4 10.59 2.76 13.47
N LEU A 5 10.46 4.05 13.15
CA LEU A 5 9.40 4.89 13.73
C LEU A 5 8.02 4.47 13.22
N ALA A 6 7.89 4.24 11.92
CA ALA A 6 6.65 3.75 11.34
C ALA A 6 6.27 2.37 11.91
N GLY A 7 7.24 1.47 12.09
CA GLY A 7 7.00 0.15 12.69
C GLY A 7 6.52 0.24 14.14
N THR A 8 7.08 1.18 14.91
CA THR A 8 6.66 1.46 16.29
C THR A 8 5.19 1.86 16.35
N ILE A 9 4.81 2.88 15.58
CA ILE A 9 3.44 3.41 15.59
C ILE A 9 2.46 2.42 14.95
N PHE A 10 2.87 1.72 13.90
CA PHE A 10 2.04 0.70 13.24
C PHE A 10 1.62 -0.40 14.21
N ALA A 11 2.55 -0.90 15.05
CA ALA A 11 2.24 -1.92 16.04
C ALA A 11 1.16 -1.48 17.04
N LEU A 12 1.13 -0.19 17.39
CA LEU A 12 0.15 0.38 18.32
C LEU A 12 -1.18 0.69 17.62
N GLU A 13 -1.13 1.22 16.39
CA GLU A 13 -2.30 1.69 15.66
C GLU A 13 -3.10 0.53 15.03
N VAL A 14 -2.44 -0.53 14.56
CA VAL A 14 -3.08 -1.62 13.81
C VAL A 14 -3.98 -2.50 14.68
N LEU A 15 -3.66 -2.66 15.98
CA LEU A 15 -4.35 -3.58 16.88
C LEU A 15 -5.72 -3.04 17.32
N THR A 16 -5.75 -1.77 17.72
CA THR A 16 -6.96 -1.08 18.19
C THR A 16 -7.14 0.23 17.46
N ILE A 17 -8.02 0.21 16.46
CA ILE A 17 -8.36 1.40 15.68
C ILE A 17 -8.93 2.46 16.64
N GLY A 18 -8.23 3.60 16.74
CA GLY A 18 -8.61 4.75 17.56
C GLY A 18 -8.08 4.75 19.00
N ARG A 19 -7.23 3.80 19.40
CA ARG A 19 -6.56 3.82 20.73
C ARG A 19 -5.09 3.48 20.58
N ILE A 20 -4.24 4.37 21.09
CA ILE A 20 -2.79 4.14 21.22
C ILE A 20 -2.49 3.85 22.68
N ASP A 21 -1.89 2.69 22.93
CA ASP A 21 -1.40 2.33 24.26
C ASP A 21 -0.02 2.95 24.49
N HIS A 22 0.06 3.90 25.41
CA HIS A 22 1.28 4.65 25.68
C HIS A 22 2.26 3.83 26.52
N ASP A 23 1.78 2.86 27.30
CA ASP A 23 2.63 1.98 28.11
C ASP A 23 3.47 1.06 27.19
N ALA A 24 2.90 0.70 26.04
CA ALA A 24 3.57 -0.10 25.02
C ALA A 24 4.48 0.71 24.07
N LEU A 25 4.48 2.04 24.16
CA LEU A 25 5.22 2.89 23.22
C LEU A 25 6.73 2.67 23.29
N PHE A 26 7.30 2.75 24.49
CA PHE A 26 8.74 2.55 24.71
C PHE A 26 9.23 1.15 24.31
N PRO A 27 8.59 0.04 24.73
CA PRO A 27 9.04 -1.30 24.32
C PRO A 27 8.92 -1.52 22.81
N CYS A 28 7.87 -1.02 22.16
CA CYS A 28 7.76 -1.07 20.69
C CYS A 28 8.88 -0.29 20.01
N PHE A 29 9.21 0.91 20.51
CA PHE A 29 10.26 1.75 19.95
C PHE A 29 11.64 1.11 20.08
N ALA A 30 11.98 0.62 21.28
CA ALA A 30 13.24 -0.08 21.53
C ALA A 30 13.38 -1.32 20.62
N ALA A 31 12.33 -2.12 20.50
CA ALA A 31 12.32 -3.29 19.64
C ALA A 31 12.48 -2.93 18.15
N ALA A 32 11.82 -1.87 17.68
CA ALA A 32 11.90 -1.44 16.28
C ALA A 32 13.32 -0.96 15.90
N ILE A 33 13.96 -0.18 16.78
CA ILE A 33 15.36 0.25 16.59
C ILE A 33 16.31 -0.94 16.60
N LEU A 34 16.20 -1.81 17.60
CA LEU A 34 17.07 -2.98 17.70
C LEU A 34 16.94 -3.90 16.47
N ALA A 35 15.72 -4.09 15.97
CA ALA A 35 15.47 -4.85 14.75
C ALA A 35 16.15 -4.21 13.51
N ASP A 36 16.07 -2.88 13.37
CA ASP A 36 16.68 -2.17 12.25
C ASP A 36 18.21 -2.19 12.31
N ILE A 37 18.80 -1.96 13.50
CA ILE A 37 20.24 -2.09 13.74
C ILE A 37 20.72 -3.51 13.42
N THR A 38 19.97 -4.52 13.84
CA THR A 38 20.34 -5.92 13.59
C THR A 38 20.31 -6.25 12.10
N CYS A 39 19.30 -5.78 11.36
CA CYS A 39 19.21 -6.00 9.92
C CYS A 39 20.34 -5.28 9.15
N THR A 40 20.63 -4.04 9.53
CA THR A 40 21.70 -3.24 8.91
C THR A 40 23.09 -3.79 9.24
N ALA A 41 23.30 -4.31 10.46
CA ALA A 41 24.53 -5.00 10.84
C ALA A 41 24.78 -6.27 10.00
N TRP A 42 23.74 -6.94 9.52
CA TRP A 42 23.83 -8.04 8.57
C TRP A 42 23.93 -7.61 7.09
N GLY A 43 24.10 -6.32 6.81
CA GLY A 43 24.27 -5.81 5.44
C GLY A 43 22.99 -5.81 4.61
N ILE A 44 21.82 -5.91 5.24
CA ILE A 44 20.54 -5.81 4.55
C ILE A 44 20.24 -4.33 4.29
N HIS A 45 20.26 -3.95 3.01
CA HIS A 45 19.93 -2.61 2.57
C HIS A 45 18.50 -2.55 1.99
N HIS A 46 17.86 -1.41 2.17
CA HIS A 46 16.51 -1.15 1.67
C HIS A 46 16.57 -0.28 0.41
N THR A 47 15.62 -0.50 -0.51
CA THR A 47 15.46 0.33 -1.70
C THR A 47 15.24 1.77 -1.29
N LYS A 48 16.11 2.67 -1.76
CA LYS A 48 15.95 4.11 -1.54
C LYS A 48 15.07 4.68 -2.63
N TYR A 49 13.96 5.28 -2.24
CA TYR A 49 13.10 6.03 -3.13
C TYR A 49 13.46 7.51 -2.98
N HIS A 50 13.44 8.25 -4.09
CA HIS A 50 13.73 9.67 -4.07
C HIS A 50 12.52 10.42 -4.64
N ILE A 51 12.03 11.41 -3.89
CA ILE A 51 11.07 12.39 -4.36
C ILE A 51 11.83 13.70 -4.45
N ALA A 52 11.83 14.31 -5.63
CA ALA A 52 12.53 15.56 -5.86
C ALA A 52 11.99 16.65 -4.93
N ALA A 53 12.87 17.55 -4.49
CA ALA A 53 12.47 18.69 -3.68
C ALA A 53 11.47 19.56 -4.46
N LEU A 54 10.26 19.70 -3.91
CA LEU A 54 9.21 20.50 -4.52
C LEU A 54 9.31 21.95 -4.06
N ASN A 55 9.74 22.82 -4.97
CA ASN A 55 9.67 24.26 -4.79
C ASN A 55 8.32 24.80 -5.27
N VAL A 56 7.23 24.35 -4.64
CA VAL A 56 5.87 24.80 -4.97
C VAL A 56 5.41 25.79 -3.90
N SER A 57 5.08 27.01 -4.31
CA SER A 57 4.63 28.09 -3.42
C SER A 57 3.37 28.76 -3.96
N GLY A 58 2.62 29.43 -3.08
CA GLY A 58 1.40 30.15 -3.45
C GLY A 58 0.28 29.23 -3.98
N SER A 59 -0.39 29.64 -5.05
CA SER A 59 -1.54 28.93 -5.63
C SER A 59 -1.23 27.51 -6.09
N GLY A 60 -0.01 27.24 -6.56
CA GLY A 60 0.41 25.90 -6.99
C GLY A 60 0.38 24.87 -5.86
N PHE A 61 0.64 25.31 -4.62
CA PHE A 61 0.63 24.43 -3.45
C PHE A 61 -0.79 23.96 -3.14
N PHE A 62 -1.75 24.89 -3.13
CA PHE A 62 -3.16 24.58 -2.87
C PHE A 62 -3.75 23.69 -3.96
N LEU A 63 -3.43 23.94 -5.23
CA LEU A 63 -3.86 23.08 -6.33
C LEU A 63 -3.31 21.66 -6.20
N LEU A 64 -2.03 21.52 -5.86
CA LEU A 64 -1.42 20.21 -5.62
C LEU A 64 -2.08 19.50 -4.42
N LEU A 65 -2.36 20.23 -3.34
CA LEU A 65 -3.04 19.69 -2.16
C LEU A 65 -4.44 19.15 -2.51
N ILE A 66 -5.22 19.89 -3.30
CA ILE A 66 -6.53 19.44 -3.77
C ILE A 66 -6.41 18.17 -4.61
N LYS A 67 -5.42 18.11 -5.52
CA LYS A 67 -5.14 16.90 -6.32
C LYS A 67 -4.79 15.71 -5.43
N VAL A 68 -3.97 15.91 -4.40
CA VAL A 68 -3.57 14.88 -3.44
C VAL A 68 -4.75 14.39 -2.61
N ILE A 69 -5.64 15.29 -2.16
CA ILE A 69 -6.85 14.94 -1.43
C ILE A 69 -7.78 14.10 -2.32
N ALA A 70 -8.00 14.51 -3.57
CA ALA A 70 -8.79 13.76 -4.53
C ALA A 70 -8.17 12.38 -4.83
N ALA A 71 -6.84 12.32 -5.00
CA ALA A 71 -6.11 11.06 -5.17
C ALA A 71 -6.24 10.15 -3.93
N GLY A 72 -6.22 10.73 -2.73
CA GLY A 72 -6.45 10.03 -1.45
C GLY A 72 -7.77 9.26 -1.42
N ILE A 73 -8.85 9.83 -1.99
CA ILE A 73 -10.13 9.13 -2.14
C ILE A 73 -9.97 7.91 -3.05
N CYS A 74 -9.32 8.06 -4.21
CA CYS A 74 -9.07 6.96 -5.13
C CYS A 74 -8.20 5.86 -4.51
N PHE A 75 -7.18 6.24 -3.72
CA PHE A 75 -6.33 5.30 -2.99
C PHE A 75 -7.12 4.52 -1.94
N GLY A 76 -8.01 5.19 -1.20
CA GLY A 76 -8.92 4.53 -0.26
C GLY A 76 -9.85 3.53 -0.93
N LEU A 77 -10.45 3.91 -2.07
CA LEU A 77 -11.30 3.00 -2.86
C LEU A 77 -10.53 1.81 -3.42
N ALA A 78 -9.28 1.99 -3.86
CA ALA A 78 -8.43 0.89 -4.31
C ALA A 78 -8.12 -0.09 -3.17
N ALA A 79 -7.85 0.43 -1.97
CA ALA A 79 -7.64 -0.39 -0.77
C ALA A 79 -8.91 -1.17 -0.38
N TRP A 80 -10.08 -0.53 -0.44
CA TRP A 80 -11.37 -1.18 -0.22
C TRP A 80 -11.61 -2.30 -1.25
N LEU A 81 -11.40 -2.00 -2.54
CA LEU A 81 -11.54 -2.96 -3.63
C LEU A 81 -10.62 -4.16 -3.46
N PHE A 82 -9.37 -3.94 -3.04
CA PHE A 82 -8.42 -5.01 -2.75
C PHE A 82 -8.92 -5.90 -1.59
N SER A 83 -9.37 -5.30 -0.49
CA SER A 83 -9.87 -6.06 0.66
C SER A 83 -11.11 -6.87 0.29
N VAL A 84 -12.12 -6.27 -0.34
CA VAL A 84 -13.36 -6.96 -0.73
C VAL A 84 -13.08 -8.08 -1.72
N THR A 85 -12.22 -7.85 -2.73
CA THR A 85 -11.87 -8.87 -3.73
C THR A 85 -11.13 -10.04 -3.08
N SER A 86 -10.13 -9.77 -2.25
CA SER A 86 -9.32 -10.83 -1.59
C SER A 86 -10.17 -11.68 -0.63
N HIS A 87 -11.01 -11.04 0.18
CA HIS A 87 -11.97 -11.73 1.06
C HIS A 87 -13.01 -12.51 0.27
N GLY A 88 -13.52 -11.95 -0.82
CA GLY A 88 -14.46 -12.58 -1.73
C GLY A 88 -13.87 -13.85 -2.34
N ILE A 89 -12.69 -13.77 -2.95
CA ILE A 89 -11.99 -14.91 -3.55
C ILE A 89 -11.78 -16.00 -2.49
N LYS A 90 -11.28 -15.64 -1.30
CA LYS A 90 -11.08 -16.61 -0.20
C LYS A 90 -12.38 -17.26 0.25
N LYS A 91 -13.48 -16.51 0.34
CA LYS A 91 -14.80 -17.03 0.74
C LYS A 91 -15.36 -17.98 -0.31
N TYR A 92 -15.33 -17.59 -1.58
CA TYR A 92 -15.88 -18.39 -2.67
C TYR A 92 -15.02 -19.62 -2.97
N SER A 93 -13.69 -19.51 -2.91
CA SER A 93 -12.78 -20.64 -3.09
C SER A 93 -13.03 -21.73 -2.05
N ASN A 94 -13.11 -21.37 -0.77
CA ASN A 94 -13.44 -22.31 0.31
C ASN A 94 -14.87 -22.84 0.25
N ARG A 95 -15.82 -22.12 -0.35
CA ARG A 95 -17.21 -22.57 -0.49
C ARG A 95 -17.40 -23.56 -1.64
N PHE A 96 -16.78 -23.31 -2.79
CA PHE A 96 -16.97 -24.10 -4.00
C PHE A 96 -16.00 -25.28 -4.11
N ILE A 97 -14.78 -25.14 -3.59
CA ILE A 97 -13.74 -26.17 -3.69
C ILE A 97 -13.71 -26.95 -2.37
N LYS A 98 -14.34 -28.14 -2.35
CA LYS A 98 -14.37 -29.01 -1.15
C LYS A 98 -12.99 -29.54 -0.76
N ILE A 99 -12.11 -29.77 -1.74
CA ILE A 99 -10.77 -30.35 -1.54
C ILE A 99 -9.76 -29.22 -1.32
N ARG A 100 -9.30 -29.04 -0.08
CA ARG A 100 -8.48 -27.89 0.32
C ARG A 100 -7.16 -27.73 -0.44
N TRP A 101 -6.48 -28.83 -0.78
CA TRP A 101 -5.21 -28.78 -1.52
C TRP A 101 -5.41 -28.40 -3.01
N LEU A 102 -6.63 -28.52 -3.54
CA LEU A 102 -6.94 -28.14 -4.92
C LEU A 102 -7.10 -26.62 -5.07
N ILE A 103 -7.35 -25.90 -3.98
CA ILE A 103 -7.49 -24.44 -3.98
C ILE A 103 -6.21 -23.75 -4.53
N PRO A 104 -5.01 -23.98 -3.95
CA PRO A 104 -3.79 -23.38 -4.49
C PRO A 104 -3.42 -23.91 -5.89
N PHE A 105 -3.78 -25.15 -6.22
CA PHE A 105 -3.55 -25.72 -7.55
C PHE A 105 -4.34 -24.94 -8.62
N ILE A 106 -5.65 -24.71 -8.39
CA ILE A 106 -6.50 -23.91 -9.28
C ILE A 106 -6.01 -22.45 -9.31
N GLY A 107 -5.67 -21.88 -8.15
CA GLY A 107 -5.11 -20.52 -8.07
C GLY A 107 -3.84 -20.35 -8.91
N GLY A 108 -2.92 -21.31 -8.85
CA GLY A 108 -1.72 -21.33 -9.69
C GLY A 108 -2.06 -21.40 -11.18
N GLY A 109 -3.01 -22.26 -11.56
CA GLY A 109 -3.51 -22.34 -12.94
C GLY A 109 -4.10 -21.02 -13.44
N ILE A 110 -4.87 -20.31 -12.62
CA ILE A 110 -5.43 -18.99 -12.95
C ILE A 110 -4.31 -17.96 -13.14
N ILE A 111 -3.31 -17.92 -12.26
CA ILE A 111 -2.18 -16.98 -12.38
C ILE A 111 -1.38 -17.25 -13.65
N ILE A 112 -1.13 -18.52 -13.98
CA ILE A 112 -0.46 -18.91 -15.23
C ILE A 112 -1.28 -18.44 -16.43
N ALA A 113 -2.59 -18.72 -16.45
CA ALA A 113 -3.47 -18.29 -17.54
C ALA A 113 -3.48 -16.76 -17.70
N LEU A 114 -3.62 -16.00 -16.61
CA LEU A 114 -3.58 -14.54 -16.64
C LEU A 114 -2.25 -14.00 -17.16
N THR A 115 -1.13 -14.65 -16.79
CA THR A 115 0.21 -14.28 -17.28
C THR A 115 0.30 -14.45 -18.80
N TYR A 116 -0.24 -15.54 -19.35
CA TYR A 116 -0.26 -15.77 -20.79
C TYR A 116 -1.22 -14.83 -21.54
N ILE A 117 -2.41 -14.55 -20.98
CA ILE A 117 -3.40 -13.64 -21.59
C ILE A 117 -2.84 -12.22 -21.69
N LEU A 118 -2.15 -11.73 -20.65
CA LEU A 118 -1.55 -10.39 -20.65
C LEU A 118 -0.23 -10.34 -21.41
N GLY A 119 0.41 -11.47 -21.67
CA GLY A 119 1.72 -11.53 -22.32
C GLY A 119 2.85 -10.88 -21.51
N THR A 120 2.66 -10.64 -20.21
CA THR A 120 3.65 -10.00 -19.33
C THR A 120 3.78 -10.71 -17.99
N LYS A 121 4.98 -10.64 -17.41
CA LYS A 121 5.31 -11.17 -16.08
C LYS A 121 5.37 -10.07 -15.00
N ASP A 122 5.10 -8.81 -15.36
CA ASP A 122 5.31 -7.65 -14.49
C ASP A 122 4.51 -7.68 -13.19
N TYR A 123 3.37 -8.36 -13.19
CA TYR A 123 2.47 -8.44 -12.04
C TYR A 123 2.78 -9.61 -11.11
N LEU A 124 3.76 -10.46 -11.44
CA LEU A 124 4.20 -11.57 -10.60
C LEU A 124 5.10 -11.10 -9.45
N GLY A 125 5.20 -11.92 -8.40
CA GLY A 125 6.08 -11.67 -7.25
C GLY A 125 5.80 -10.37 -6.49
N LEU A 126 6.82 -9.86 -5.80
CA LEU A 126 6.71 -8.63 -4.99
C LEU A 126 6.55 -7.36 -5.85
N GLY A 127 7.19 -7.34 -7.04
CA GLY A 127 7.16 -6.19 -7.96
C GLY A 127 8.01 -4.98 -7.52
N VAL A 128 8.97 -5.16 -6.60
CA VAL A 128 9.81 -4.04 -6.11
C VAL A 128 10.76 -3.55 -7.19
N ILE A 129 11.49 -4.45 -7.84
CA ILE A 129 12.41 -4.17 -8.94
C ILE A 129 12.07 -5.12 -10.09
N ASN A 130 11.93 -4.55 -11.28
CA ASN A 130 11.80 -5.28 -12.53
C ASN A 130 12.58 -4.49 -13.59
N PRO A 131 13.76 -4.97 -14.04
CA PRO A 131 14.63 -4.22 -14.94
C PRO A 131 13.98 -3.92 -16.31
N GLU A 132 13.10 -4.79 -16.77
CA GLU A 132 12.53 -4.76 -18.13
C GLU A 132 11.03 -4.45 -18.14
N GLY A 133 10.45 -4.13 -16.98
CA GLY A 133 8.99 -3.99 -16.87
C GLY A 133 8.53 -3.18 -15.68
N ILE A 134 7.23 -3.25 -15.40
CA ILE A 134 6.61 -2.40 -14.39
C ILE A 134 7.01 -2.87 -12.99
N SER A 135 7.44 -1.92 -12.16
CA SER A 135 7.82 -2.12 -10.77
C SER A 135 7.44 -0.92 -9.91
N ILE A 136 7.58 -1.07 -8.59
CA ILE A 136 7.45 0.07 -7.67
C ILE A 136 8.44 1.16 -8.07
N VAL A 137 9.72 0.80 -8.28
CA VAL A 137 10.78 1.77 -8.62
C VAL A 137 10.51 2.47 -9.95
N SER A 138 10.07 1.73 -10.99
CA SER A 138 9.75 2.36 -12.27
C SER A 138 8.58 3.34 -12.14
N SER A 139 7.60 3.07 -11.26
CA SER A 139 6.43 3.93 -11.04
C SER A 139 6.75 5.33 -10.51
N PHE A 140 7.96 5.58 -10.00
CA PHE A 140 8.39 6.94 -9.63
C PHE A 140 8.77 7.81 -10.83
N ASN A 141 8.86 7.23 -12.04
CA ASN A 141 9.18 7.94 -13.27
C ASN A 141 7.97 8.03 -14.19
N SER A 142 7.88 9.12 -14.96
CA SER A 142 6.87 9.29 -16.01
C SER A 142 6.93 8.14 -17.01
N GLY A 143 5.79 7.48 -17.28
CA GLY A 143 5.72 6.33 -18.18
C GLY A 143 6.25 5.01 -17.59
N GLY A 144 6.70 4.99 -16.34
CA GLY A 144 7.19 3.78 -15.69
C GLY A 144 6.10 2.82 -15.17
N ALA A 145 4.82 3.17 -15.35
CA ALA A 145 3.67 2.31 -15.12
C ALA A 145 2.63 2.50 -16.23
N GLY A 146 1.87 1.44 -16.54
CA GLY A 146 0.70 1.54 -17.42
C GLY A 146 -0.54 2.00 -16.66
N TYR A 147 -1.52 2.58 -17.37
CA TYR A 147 -2.76 3.11 -16.78
C TYR A 147 -3.52 2.10 -15.90
N PHE A 148 -3.48 0.81 -16.28
CA PHE A 148 -4.16 -0.29 -15.57
C PHE A 148 -3.23 -1.18 -14.74
N SER A 149 -1.95 -0.81 -14.57
CA SER A 149 -0.99 -1.64 -13.85
C SER A 149 -1.39 -1.89 -12.39
N TRP A 150 -2.00 -0.90 -11.74
CA TRP A 150 -2.53 -1.01 -10.38
C TRP A 150 -3.64 -2.06 -10.29
N PHE A 151 -4.53 -2.10 -11.30
CA PHE A 151 -5.67 -3.01 -11.33
C PHE A 151 -5.22 -4.45 -11.57
N TRP A 152 -4.31 -4.67 -12.52
CA TRP A 152 -3.76 -6.01 -12.78
C TRP A 152 -3.02 -6.54 -11.55
N LYS A 153 -2.19 -5.72 -10.89
CA LYS A 153 -1.52 -6.16 -9.66
C LYS A 153 -2.52 -6.50 -8.55
N LEU A 154 -3.60 -5.73 -8.41
CA LEU A 154 -4.69 -6.01 -7.47
C LEU A 154 -5.30 -7.38 -7.75
N VAL A 155 -5.67 -7.67 -9.00
CA VAL A 155 -6.28 -8.96 -9.39
C VAL A 155 -5.32 -10.11 -9.13
N PHE A 156 -4.08 -10.03 -9.60
CA PHE A 156 -3.08 -11.09 -9.41
C PHE A 156 -2.88 -11.39 -7.93
N THR A 157 -2.68 -10.35 -7.13
CA THR A 157 -2.42 -10.50 -5.69
C THR A 157 -3.64 -11.06 -4.96
N ALA A 158 -4.85 -10.58 -5.27
CA ALA A 158 -6.07 -11.06 -4.64
C ALA A 158 -6.36 -12.53 -4.99
N VAL A 159 -6.07 -12.96 -6.23
CA VAL A 159 -6.15 -14.37 -6.63
C VAL A 159 -5.10 -15.20 -5.91
N THR A 160 -3.83 -14.77 -5.91
CA THR A 160 -2.74 -15.50 -5.24
C THR A 160 -3.05 -15.72 -3.76
N LEU A 161 -3.38 -14.67 -3.01
CA LEU A 161 -3.63 -14.77 -1.58
C LEU A 161 -4.98 -15.42 -1.27
N GLY A 162 -6.02 -15.08 -2.03
CA GLY A 162 -7.37 -15.63 -1.87
C GLY A 162 -7.46 -17.13 -2.19
N MET A 163 -6.56 -17.65 -3.03
CA MET A 163 -6.42 -19.08 -3.33
C MET A 163 -5.41 -19.81 -2.45
N GLY A 164 -4.93 -19.16 -1.37
CA GLY A 164 -4.23 -19.85 -0.29
C GLY A 164 -2.70 -19.92 -0.43
N PHE A 165 -2.09 -19.19 -1.37
CA PHE A 165 -0.64 -19.01 -1.37
C PHE A 165 -0.21 -18.23 -0.12
N LYS A 166 0.92 -18.64 0.46
CA LYS A 166 1.49 -17.98 1.64
C LYS A 166 2.39 -16.84 1.19
N GLY A 167 2.13 -15.65 1.74
CA GLY A 167 2.85 -14.43 1.44
C GLY A 167 2.22 -13.23 2.15
N GLY A 168 2.92 -12.10 2.14
CA GLY A 168 2.40 -10.84 2.67
C GLY A 168 1.70 -10.02 1.59
N GLU A 169 0.71 -9.23 1.99
CA GLU A 169 -0.05 -8.34 1.10
C GLU A 169 0.54 -6.92 1.03
N VAL A 170 1.47 -6.61 1.94
CA VAL A 170 2.05 -5.27 2.14
C VAL A 170 2.74 -4.73 0.89
N THR A 171 3.71 -5.47 0.35
CA THR A 171 4.47 -5.01 -0.83
C THR A 171 3.62 -4.92 -2.09
N PRO A 172 2.69 -5.85 -2.37
CA PRO A 172 1.70 -5.65 -3.43
C PRO A 172 0.84 -4.39 -3.26
N LEU A 173 0.40 -4.05 -2.04
CA LEU A 173 -0.34 -2.81 -1.80
C LEU A 173 0.49 -1.57 -2.13
N PHE A 174 1.79 -1.59 -1.81
CA PHE A 174 2.72 -0.55 -2.22
C PHE A 174 2.82 -0.42 -3.75
N PHE A 175 2.87 -1.54 -4.47
CA PHE A 175 2.86 -1.55 -5.94
C PHE A 175 1.56 -0.97 -6.50
N ILE A 176 0.41 -1.42 -6.00
CA ILE A 176 -0.91 -0.93 -6.42
C ILE A 176 -0.99 0.58 -6.19
N GLY A 177 -0.53 1.05 -5.02
CA GLY A 177 -0.48 2.46 -4.68
C GLY A 177 0.44 3.28 -5.57
N ALA A 178 1.68 2.84 -5.77
CA ALA A 178 2.66 3.55 -6.59
C ALA A 178 2.21 3.66 -8.06
N THR A 179 1.70 2.57 -8.63
CA THR A 179 1.21 2.55 -10.02
C THR A 179 -0.08 3.36 -10.19
N LEU A 180 -1.01 3.33 -9.24
CA LEU A 180 -2.20 4.17 -9.26
C LEU A 180 -1.83 5.66 -9.12
N GLY A 181 -0.87 5.97 -8.24
CA GLY A 181 -0.33 7.32 -8.06
C GLY A 181 0.33 7.84 -9.34
N ASN A 182 1.11 7.01 -10.01
CA ASN A 182 1.68 7.33 -11.32
C ASN A 182 0.59 7.67 -12.34
N THR A 183 -0.43 6.81 -12.48
CA THR A 183 -1.58 7.06 -13.37
C THR A 183 -2.27 8.39 -13.07
N ILE A 184 -2.57 8.68 -11.80
CA ILE A 184 -3.22 9.93 -11.41
C ILE A 184 -2.32 11.14 -11.68
N ALA A 185 -1.01 11.03 -11.47
CA ALA A 185 -0.08 12.10 -11.78
C ALA A 185 -0.03 12.42 -13.27
N VAL A 186 0.08 11.40 -14.12
CA VAL A 186 0.09 11.57 -15.59
C VAL A 186 -1.20 12.23 -16.07
N LEU A 187 -2.36 11.81 -15.54
CA LEU A 187 -3.66 12.38 -15.92
C LEU A 187 -3.88 13.81 -15.40
N SER A 188 -3.37 14.12 -14.21
CA SER A 188 -3.58 15.43 -13.57
C SER A 188 -2.45 16.43 -13.84
N GLY A 189 -1.35 16.02 -14.47
CA GLY A 189 -0.14 16.82 -14.63
C GLY A 189 0.56 17.13 -13.29
N ALA A 190 0.38 16.30 -12.26
CA ALA A 190 1.08 16.45 -10.99
C ALA A 190 2.47 15.77 -11.03
N PRO A 191 3.40 16.10 -10.12
CA PRO A 191 4.69 15.41 -10.03
C PRO A 191 4.51 13.91 -9.81
N VAL A 192 5.07 13.10 -10.70
CA VAL A 192 4.86 11.65 -10.76
C VAL A 192 5.49 10.93 -9.56
N ASP A 193 6.71 11.33 -9.21
CA ASP A 193 7.45 10.83 -8.05
C ASP A 193 6.70 11.08 -6.74
N LEU A 194 6.16 12.29 -6.55
CA LEU A 194 5.35 12.63 -5.39
C LEU A 194 4.09 11.76 -5.35
N MET A 195 3.33 11.70 -6.44
CA MET A 195 2.04 11.00 -6.44
C MET A 195 2.20 9.49 -6.30
N ALA A 196 3.25 8.91 -6.90
CA ALA A 196 3.62 7.51 -6.71
C ALA A 196 3.97 7.22 -5.24
N GLY A 197 4.81 8.07 -4.61
CA GLY A 197 5.15 7.94 -3.19
C GLY A 197 3.94 8.11 -2.27
N VAL A 198 3.08 9.10 -2.55
CA VAL A 198 1.83 9.33 -1.81
C VAL A 198 0.88 8.13 -1.97
N GLY A 199 0.70 7.62 -3.19
CA GLY A 199 -0.15 6.45 -3.45
C GLY A 199 0.36 5.18 -2.77
N PHE A 200 1.68 4.96 -2.79
CA PHE A 200 2.37 3.86 -2.10
C PHE A 200 1.94 3.77 -0.63
N ILE A 201 2.01 4.88 0.11
CA ILE A 201 1.67 4.90 1.55
C ILE A 201 0.16 4.98 1.78
N ALA A 202 -0.59 5.70 0.96
CA ALA A 202 -2.02 5.94 1.17
C ALA A 202 -2.87 4.69 0.94
N VAL A 203 -2.57 3.89 -0.09
CA VAL A 203 -3.28 2.61 -0.31
C VAL A 203 -3.02 1.66 0.86
N PHE A 204 -1.79 1.61 1.37
CA PHE A 204 -1.45 0.81 2.54
C PHE A 204 -2.14 1.32 3.81
N ALA A 205 -2.21 2.64 4.02
CA ALA A 205 -2.94 3.27 5.11
C ALA A 205 -4.43 2.90 5.10
N GLY A 206 -5.06 2.98 3.93
CA GLY A 206 -6.46 2.60 3.74
C GLY A 206 -6.70 1.11 4.01
N ALA A 207 -5.81 0.24 3.54
CA ALA A 207 -5.94 -1.22 3.67
C ALA A 207 -5.71 -1.71 5.10
N THR A 208 -4.82 -1.05 5.85
CA THR A 208 -4.46 -1.44 7.23
C THR A 208 -5.16 -0.62 8.30
N ASN A 209 -5.89 0.43 7.92
CA ASN A 209 -6.49 1.38 8.84
C ASN A 209 -5.48 2.11 9.74
N THR A 210 -4.27 2.42 9.24
CA THR A 210 -3.17 3.04 10.01
C THR A 210 -2.65 4.35 9.40
N PRO A 211 -3.47 5.42 9.32
CA PRO A 211 -3.07 6.67 8.68
C PRO A 211 -1.86 7.35 9.34
N ILE A 212 -1.69 7.25 10.66
CA ILE A 212 -0.58 7.92 11.37
C ILE A 212 0.73 7.19 11.06
N ALA A 213 0.76 5.86 11.22
CA ALA A 213 1.93 5.04 10.94
C ALA A 213 2.38 5.19 9.48
N CYS A 214 1.44 5.23 8.53
CA CYS A 214 1.77 5.38 7.11
C CYS A 214 2.26 6.79 6.75
N THR A 215 1.81 7.83 7.47
CA THR A 215 2.35 9.19 7.31
C THR A 215 3.82 9.22 7.74
N ILE A 216 4.15 8.63 8.90
CA ILE A 216 5.52 8.52 9.41
C ILE A 216 6.38 7.65 8.47
N MET A 217 5.81 6.57 7.94
CA MET A 217 6.47 5.75 6.92
C MET A 217 6.87 6.57 5.70
N GLY A 218 6.01 7.48 5.22
CA GLY A 218 6.34 8.40 4.14
C GLY A 218 7.53 9.29 4.47
N VAL A 219 7.61 9.80 5.70
CA VAL A 219 8.75 10.62 6.16
C VAL A 219 10.05 9.82 6.19
N GLU A 220 10.04 8.58 6.70
CA GLU A 220 11.23 7.73 6.75
C GLU A 220 11.69 7.24 5.36
N LEU A 221 10.75 6.96 4.45
CA LEU A 221 11.06 6.45 3.11
C LEU A 221 11.42 7.54 2.10
N PHE A 222 10.78 8.71 2.18
CA PHE A 222 10.85 9.75 1.15
C PHE A 222 11.36 11.11 1.66
N GLY A 223 11.53 11.26 2.98
CA GLY A 223 11.94 12.51 3.63
C GLY A 223 10.77 13.39 4.11
N GLY A 224 11.05 14.32 5.00
CA GLY A 224 10.03 15.13 5.69
C GLY A 224 9.41 16.29 4.89
N GLY A 225 9.95 16.63 3.71
CA GLY A 225 9.57 17.84 2.97
C GLY A 225 8.11 17.89 2.51
N ASN A 226 7.46 16.74 2.35
CA ASN A 226 6.10 16.61 1.80
C ASN A 226 5.11 16.00 2.79
N VAL A 227 5.40 16.07 4.10
CA VAL A 227 4.61 15.40 5.16
C VAL A 227 3.12 15.77 5.13
N LEU A 228 2.78 17.01 4.77
CA LEU A 228 1.37 17.43 4.68
C LEU A 228 0.63 16.67 3.57
N PHE A 229 1.26 16.44 2.41
CA PHE A 229 0.67 15.67 1.33
C PHE A 229 0.51 14.20 1.73
N TYR A 230 1.50 13.65 2.43
CA TYR A 230 1.44 12.28 2.97
C TYR A 230 0.26 12.11 3.93
N ALA A 231 0.15 13.01 4.90
CA ALA A 231 -0.93 13.01 5.88
C ALA A 231 -2.30 13.14 5.19
N ALA A 232 -2.48 14.15 4.33
CA ALA A 232 -3.73 14.41 3.63
C ALA A 232 -4.22 13.16 2.87
N ALA A 233 -3.35 12.53 2.08
CA ALA A 233 -3.72 11.34 1.34
C ALA A 233 -3.98 10.12 2.24
N CYS A 234 -3.16 9.89 3.28
CA CYS A 234 -3.34 8.76 4.19
C CYS A 234 -4.65 8.86 4.98
N PHE A 235 -4.99 10.05 5.49
CA PHE A 235 -6.25 10.26 6.19
C PHE A 235 -7.45 10.13 5.24
N MET A 236 -7.40 10.70 4.04
CA MET A 236 -8.47 10.53 3.05
C MET A 236 -8.64 9.05 2.67
N ALA A 237 -7.55 8.34 2.40
CA ALA A 237 -7.61 6.91 2.08
C ALA A 237 -8.19 6.09 3.25
N TYR A 238 -7.82 6.42 4.49
CA TYR A 238 -8.39 5.80 5.69
C TYR A 238 -9.89 6.01 5.82
N TYR A 239 -10.41 7.21 5.53
CA TYR A 239 -11.85 7.47 5.62
C TYR A 239 -12.65 6.76 4.51
N PHE A 240 -12.10 6.71 3.30
CA PHE A 240 -12.78 6.13 2.13
C PHE A 240 -12.54 4.63 1.92
N SER A 241 -11.61 4.00 2.65
CA SER A 241 -11.41 2.54 2.59
C SER A 241 -12.50 1.71 3.30
N GLY A 242 -13.45 2.38 3.97
CA GLY A 242 -14.54 1.72 4.68
C GLY A 242 -14.08 0.99 5.94
N ARG A 243 -14.80 -0.03 6.37
CA ARG A 243 -14.51 -0.80 7.61
C ARG A 243 -13.72 -2.09 7.37
N THR A 244 -13.56 -2.46 6.10
CA THR A 244 -12.91 -3.68 5.68
C THR A 244 -11.42 -3.43 5.55
N GLY A 245 -10.64 -3.84 6.54
CA GLY A 245 -9.18 -3.92 6.45
C GLY A 245 -8.72 -5.25 5.87
N ILE A 246 -7.42 -5.39 5.64
CA ILE A 246 -6.79 -6.68 5.29
C ILE A 246 -6.68 -7.62 6.50
N TYR A 247 -6.70 -7.05 7.71
CA TYR A 247 -6.62 -7.80 8.96
C TYR A 247 -8.01 -8.01 9.58
N GLN A 248 -8.51 -9.24 9.51
CA GLN A 248 -9.83 -9.59 10.08
C GLN A 248 -9.88 -9.51 11.62
N SER A 249 -8.72 -9.51 12.29
CA SER A 249 -8.59 -9.48 13.75
C SER A 249 -8.58 -8.08 14.35
N GLN A 250 -8.68 -7.02 13.53
CA GLN A 250 -8.68 -5.64 14.05
C GLN A 250 -9.92 -5.38 14.90
N ARG A 251 -9.70 -4.86 16.11
CA ARG A 251 -10.79 -4.53 17.03
C ARG A 251 -11.30 -3.12 16.74
N LEU A 252 -12.53 -3.02 16.24
CA LEU A 252 -13.23 -1.76 16.02
C LEU A 252 -13.86 -1.28 17.33
N ASN A 253 -13.08 -0.67 18.22
CA ASN A 253 -13.58 -0.16 19.50
C ASN A 253 -14.32 1.19 19.37
N HIS A 254 -14.20 1.89 18.24
CA HIS A 254 -14.98 3.10 17.91
C HIS A 254 -15.53 3.01 16.49
N ARG A 255 -16.79 3.44 16.31
CA ARG A 255 -17.39 3.58 14.97
C ARG A 255 -16.60 4.65 14.21
N LYS A 256 -16.03 4.31 13.04
CA LYS A 256 -15.62 5.34 12.06
C LYS A 256 -16.81 6.29 11.88
N ALA A 257 -16.55 7.61 11.92
CA ALA A 257 -17.57 8.62 11.69
C ALA A 257 -18.33 8.27 10.40
N LYS A 258 -19.65 8.19 10.49
CA LYS A 258 -20.53 7.69 9.45
C LYS A 258 -20.68 8.76 8.37
N TYR A 259 -19.65 8.97 7.58
CA TYR A 259 -19.74 9.84 6.41
C TYR A 259 -19.97 9.06 5.10
N PHE A 260 -19.70 7.75 5.07
CA PHE A 260 -20.14 6.81 4.02
C PHE A 260 -20.28 5.39 4.59
#